data_AF-A2FSI0-F1
#
_entry.id   AF-A2FSI0-F1
#
_cell.length_a   1.000
_cell.length_b   1.000
_cell.length_c   1.000
_cell.angle_alpha   90.00
_cell.angle_beta   90.00
_cell.angle_gamma   90.00
#
_symmetry.space_group_name_H-M   'P 1'
#
loop_
_entity.id
_entity.type
_entity.pdbx_description
1 polymer ?
#
loop_
_entity_poly.entity_id
_entity_poly.type
_entity_poly.pdbx_seq_one_letter_code
_entity_poly.pdbx_strand_id
1 'polypeptide(L)'
;MILTLLIGLGYSYNVENAFDDCATTKTYHYVSEDPSKYIQNLTFKHEFENNQDFICVEGNVVLFALNPVKADVKYAYYETNNNEKVEKFTDADSTKENVYVIKGDNKYTPIAKLYKGSNSQLVLTNIPASYKVEESNIEVSTIFTTLTSFNVNFKYSKTATSEKSLYLAVCTAESVERKVTRNNKKALAYSYYLDMETEDYQPAGFNIAIKTAAAPSNNDVETTFNFQFKLDSISFTFPWLKAILPEALFAVPYNKGSYTKDEINAFNSTVNILEPGSSFSGNTGSVEEMNCSSYDTIYSKTINKYSLVPEAANHYFTIPKSGHQCLVGNFVFASDGEFYAIIHNNSAITKDVIFNQPFYITDFNGDPAIELKCKSDKCNIQAIPVIPPHDDNEKKNYIRSLFTTRSSIEISSPMKILKDENRGFGLTVYGSKARKVEYSSSKDPQKVLHENSQTKDGKVHEYMPTVKVEGDGDISIDTTITAKISEDKSATEEQISLFKEDIFVELPIYGGVGNRETVDDYTKNSDVVNSNNKLGAGAIVGIVIGVLAFIAIVIFLVWFFVFRNKSGNQDSGSGEKA
;
A
#
# COMPACT_ATOMS: atom_id res chain seq x y z
N MET A 1 0.18 -18.93 17.90
CA MET A 1 0.29 -20.28 17.32
C MET A 1 -0.59 -20.40 16.07
N ILE A 2 -1.84 -19.93 16.11
CA ILE A 2 -2.72 -19.87 14.92
C ILE A 2 -2.08 -19.18 13.71
N LEU A 3 -1.35 -18.06 13.90
CA LEU A 3 -0.71 -17.37 12.78
C LEU A 3 0.30 -18.28 12.05
N THR A 4 1.09 -19.06 12.78
CA THR A 4 2.05 -20.01 12.21
C THR A 4 1.37 -21.18 11.50
N LEU A 5 0.20 -21.62 11.99
CA LEU A 5 -0.63 -22.64 11.33
C LEU A 5 -1.24 -22.12 10.02
N LEU A 6 -1.61 -20.84 9.96
CA LEU A 6 -2.13 -20.21 8.73
C LEU A 6 -1.05 -20.10 7.64
N ILE A 7 0.24 -20.03 7.99
CA ILE A 7 1.35 -20.02 7.00
C ILE A 7 1.39 -21.33 6.20
N GLY A 8 0.96 -22.45 6.80
CA GLY A 8 0.91 -23.75 6.12
C GLY A 8 -0.16 -23.84 5.02
N LEU A 9 -1.11 -22.90 4.98
CA LEU A 9 -2.24 -22.89 4.04
C LEU A 9 -1.96 -22.08 2.77
N GLY A 10 -0.85 -21.34 2.71
CA GLY A 10 -0.58 -20.38 1.64
C GLY A 10 0.07 -20.95 0.38
N TYR A 11 0.28 -22.26 0.28
CA TYR A 11 0.98 -22.78 -0.89
C TYR A 11 0.10 -22.78 -2.13
N SER A 12 0.66 -22.32 -3.26
CA SER A 12 0.12 -22.60 -4.58
C SER A 12 0.67 -23.91 -5.11
N TYR A 13 -0.21 -24.70 -5.70
CA TYR A 13 0.05 -26.02 -6.22
C TYR A 13 -0.04 -26.02 -7.74
N ASN A 14 0.71 -26.90 -8.40
CA ASN A 14 0.58 -27.09 -9.83
C ASN A 14 -0.72 -27.87 -10.12
N VAL A 15 -1.76 -27.13 -10.49
CA VAL A 15 -3.10 -27.66 -10.72
C VAL A 15 -3.18 -28.64 -11.90
N GLU A 16 -2.23 -28.59 -12.85
CA GLU A 16 -2.12 -29.55 -13.95
C GLU A 16 -1.73 -30.95 -13.44
N ASN A 17 -0.99 -31.03 -12.34
CA ASN A 17 -0.68 -32.32 -11.69
C ASN A 17 -1.88 -32.92 -10.95
N ALA A 18 -2.87 -32.09 -10.60
CA ALA A 18 -4.11 -32.55 -9.98
C ALA A 18 -5.09 -33.07 -11.03
N PHE A 19 -5.33 -32.30 -12.09
CA PHE A 19 -6.18 -32.68 -13.20
C PHE A 19 -5.50 -32.26 -14.50
N ASP A 20 -5.23 -33.23 -15.38
CA ASP A 20 -4.46 -33.02 -16.61
C ASP A 20 -5.04 -31.92 -17.53
N ASP A 21 -6.33 -31.60 -17.39
CA ASP A 21 -7.02 -30.60 -18.19
C ASP A 21 -7.29 -29.26 -17.46
N CYS A 22 -6.80 -29.13 -16.22
CA CYS A 22 -6.75 -27.87 -15.48
C CYS A 22 -5.48 -27.09 -15.81
N ALA A 23 -5.44 -26.45 -16.98
CA ALA A 23 -4.38 -25.50 -17.31
C ALA A 23 -4.42 -24.28 -16.38
N THR A 24 -3.26 -23.70 -16.08
CA THR A 24 -3.14 -22.49 -15.23
C THR A 24 -4.04 -21.35 -15.72
N THR A 25 -4.17 -21.16 -17.04
CA THR A 25 -5.02 -20.11 -17.64
C THR A 25 -6.52 -20.31 -17.47
N LYS A 26 -6.95 -21.51 -17.05
CA LYS A 26 -8.35 -21.87 -16.80
C LYS A 26 -8.65 -22.04 -15.31
N THR A 27 -7.71 -21.65 -14.45
CA THR A 27 -7.78 -21.90 -13.03
C THR A 27 -7.92 -20.61 -12.24
N TYR A 28 -8.94 -20.57 -11.39
CA TYR A 28 -9.11 -19.52 -10.40
C TYR A 28 -8.31 -19.89 -9.16
N HIS A 29 -7.24 -19.15 -8.90
CA HIS A 29 -6.37 -19.34 -7.75
C HIS A 29 -6.85 -18.49 -6.57
N TYR A 30 -7.34 -19.16 -5.53
CA TYR A 30 -7.80 -18.56 -4.26
C TYR A 30 -6.85 -18.85 -3.10
N VAL A 31 -5.67 -19.39 -3.40
CA VAL A 31 -4.56 -19.50 -2.48
C VAL A 31 -3.70 -18.25 -2.56
N SER A 32 -3.16 -17.81 -1.43
CA SER A 32 -2.16 -16.75 -1.42
C SER A 32 -0.94 -17.18 -0.62
N GLU A 33 0.23 -17.04 -1.24
CA GLU A 33 1.54 -17.30 -0.61
C GLU A 33 1.82 -16.37 0.57
N ASP A 34 1.12 -15.23 0.62
CA ASP A 34 1.21 -14.28 1.72
C ASP A 34 0.07 -14.55 2.74
N PRO A 35 0.38 -14.97 3.97
CA PRO A 35 -0.62 -15.20 5.02
C PRO A 35 -1.47 -13.97 5.33
N SER A 36 -0.95 -12.76 5.09
CA SER A 36 -1.72 -11.52 5.23
C SER A 36 -2.78 -11.36 4.13
N LYS A 37 -2.53 -11.98 2.97
CA LYS A 37 -3.46 -12.08 1.84
C LYS A 37 -4.36 -13.32 1.92
N TYR A 38 -4.06 -14.32 2.76
CA TYR A 38 -4.96 -15.47 2.99
C TYR A 38 -6.35 -15.07 3.54
N ILE A 39 -6.44 -13.86 4.07
CA ILE A 39 -7.64 -13.28 4.65
C ILE A 39 -8.50 -12.56 3.58
N GLN A 40 -8.00 -12.51 2.35
CA GLN A 40 -8.67 -11.91 1.22
C GLN A 40 -9.75 -12.85 0.73
N ASN A 41 -11.03 -12.60 1.05
CA ASN A 41 -12.04 -13.19 0.20
C ASN A 41 -12.20 -12.40 -1.08
N LEU A 42 -12.26 -13.14 -2.17
CA LEU A 42 -12.47 -12.62 -3.50
C LEU A 42 -13.74 -13.27 -4.01
N THR A 43 -14.64 -12.45 -4.53
CA THR A 43 -15.87 -12.92 -5.17
C THR A 43 -15.74 -12.72 -6.67
N PHE A 44 -15.72 -13.83 -7.41
CA PHE A 44 -15.66 -13.84 -8.85
C PHE A 44 -16.98 -14.28 -9.44
N LYS A 45 -17.37 -13.60 -10.51
CA LYS A 45 -18.39 -14.09 -11.44
C LYS A 45 -17.68 -14.85 -12.55
N HIS A 46 -18.11 -16.08 -12.81
CA HIS A 46 -17.68 -16.82 -13.98
C HIS A 46 -18.87 -17.05 -14.91
N GLU A 47 -18.67 -16.77 -16.19
CA GLU A 47 -19.58 -17.13 -17.27
C GLU A 47 -18.90 -18.17 -18.17
N PHE A 48 -19.43 -19.39 -18.19
CA PHE A 48 -18.93 -20.44 -19.06
C PHE A 48 -19.11 -20.05 -20.53
N GLU A 49 -18.02 -20.04 -21.27
CA GLU A 49 -18.06 -19.88 -22.72
C GLU A 49 -18.78 -21.06 -23.39
N ASN A 50 -19.19 -20.88 -24.65
CA ASN A 50 -19.93 -21.93 -25.39
C ASN A 50 -19.15 -23.25 -25.49
N ASN A 51 -17.83 -23.20 -25.54
CA ASN A 51 -16.94 -24.36 -25.69
C ASN A 51 -16.20 -24.73 -24.38
N GLN A 52 -16.61 -24.15 -23.25
CA GLN A 52 -15.98 -24.39 -21.98
C GLN A 52 -16.86 -25.29 -21.12
N ASP A 53 -16.51 -26.56 -21.00
CA ASP A 53 -17.30 -27.54 -20.24
C ASP A 53 -17.01 -27.52 -18.74
N PHE A 54 -15.92 -26.89 -18.32
CA PHE A 54 -15.55 -26.76 -16.91
C PHE A 54 -14.58 -25.58 -16.66
N ILE A 55 -14.45 -25.24 -15.39
CA ILE A 55 -13.37 -24.40 -14.84
C ILE A 55 -12.65 -25.15 -13.74
N CYS A 56 -11.44 -24.71 -13.43
CA CYS A 56 -10.70 -25.22 -12.29
C CYS A 56 -10.60 -24.14 -11.21
N VAL A 57 -10.60 -24.57 -9.96
CA VAL A 57 -10.56 -23.72 -8.79
C VAL A 57 -9.57 -24.32 -7.80
N GLU A 58 -8.59 -23.52 -7.38
CA GLU A 58 -7.66 -23.87 -6.31
C GLU A 58 -7.99 -23.03 -5.07
N GLY A 59 -8.27 -23.68 -3.94
CA GLY A 59 -8.55 -23.02 -2.67
C GLY A 59 -10.00 -23.15 -2.19
N ASN A 60 -10.26 -22.71 -0.95
CA ASN A 60 -11.57 -22.87 -0.33
C ASN A 60 -12.57 -21.87 -0.91
N VAL A 61 -13.74 -22.34 -1.33
CA VAL A 61 -14.75 -21.51 -1.97
C VAL A 61 -16.16 -21.87 -1.53
N VAL A 62 -17.03 -20.85 -1.49
CA VAL A 62 -18.49 -20.97 -1.51
C VAL A 62 -18.96 -20.69 -2.93
N LEU A 63 -19.87 -21.53 -3.42
CA LEU A 63 -20.37 -21.49 -4.79
C LEU A 63 -21.86 -21.15 -4.80
N PHE A 64 -22.24 -20.20 -5.64
CA PHE A 64 -23.63 -19.92 -5.96
C PHE A 64 -23.88 -20.07 -7.44
N ALA A 65 -24.96 -20.78 -7.76
CA ALA A 65 -25.39 -21.03 -9.12
C ALA A 65 -26.93 -21.15 -9.13
N LEU A 66 -27.57 -20.71 -10.22
CA LEU A 66 -29.03 -20.89 -10.37
C LEU A 66 -29.44 -22.37 -10.60
N ASN A 67 -28.51 -23.22 -11.02
CA ASN A 67 -28.69 -24.62 -11.37
C ASN A 67 -27.60 -25.46 -10.69
N PRO A 68 -27.84 -26.76 -10.48
CA PRO A 68 -26.86 -27.71 -9.95
C PRO A 68 -25.50 -27.63 -10.64
N VAL A 69 -24.43 -27.60 -9.85
CA VAL A 69 -23.04 -27.67 -10.31
C VAL A 69 -22.45 -28.99 -9.87
N LYS A 70 -21.75 -29.67 -10.79
CA LYS A 70 -20.97 -30.87 -10.48
C LYS A 70 -19.55 -30.47 -10.18
N ALA A 71 -18.94 -31.11 -9.19
CA ALA A 71 -17.52 -30.94 -8.91
C ALA A 71 -16.82 -32.29 -8.75
N ASP A 72 -15.63 -32.38 -9.33
CA ASP A 72 -14.60 -33.34 -8.92
C ASP A 72 -13.58 -32.60 -8.07
N VAL A 73 -13.19 -33.17 -6.92
CA VAL A 73 -12.28 -32.50 -5.99
C VAL A 73 -11.12 -33.43 -5.65
N LYS A 74 -9.90 -32.90 -5.75
CA LYS A 74 -8.69 -33.48 -5.18
C LYS A 74 -8.15 -32.55 -4.12
N TYR A 75 -7.29 -33.08 -3.25
CA TYR A 75 -6.61 -32.27 -2.26
C TYR A 75 -5.10 -32.34 -2.43
N ALA A 76 -4.50 -31.18 -2.60
CA ALA A 76 -3.06 -30.99 -2.68
C ALA A 76 -2.45 -30.89 -1.28
N TYR A 77 -1.25 -31.43 -1.11
CA TYR A 77 -0.45 -31.33 0.10
C TYR A 77 1.03 -31.52 -0.22
N TYR A 78 1.92 -31.13 0.70
CA TYR A 78 3.34 -31.48 0.60
C TYR A 78 3.69 -32.64 1.52
N GLU A 79 4.48 -33.56 0.99
CA GLU A 79 5.22 -34.54 1.78
C GLU A 79 6.69 -34.12 1.84
N THR A 80 7.29 -34.21 3.02
CA THR A 80 8.74 -33.99 3.16
C THR A 80 9.45 -35.33 3.09
N ASN A 81 10.22 -35.57 2.03
CA ASN A 81 11.06 -36.76 1.87
C ASN A 81 12.51 -36.31 1.75
N ASN A 82 13.38 -36.74 2.67
CA ASN A 82 14.80 -36.35 2.71
C ASN A 82 15.03 -34.82 2.68
N ASN A 83 14.22 -34.05 3.41
CA ASN A 83 14.20 -32.58 3.43
C ASN A 83 13.74 -31.90 2.13
N GLU A 84 13.36 -32.64 1.09
CA GLU A 84 12.72 -32.10 -0.09
C GLU A 84 11.20 -32.11 0.09
N LYS A 85 10.55 -30.97 -0.18
CA LYS A 85 9.08 -30.88 -0.24
C LYS A 85 8.64 -31.36 -1.61
N VAL A 86 7.91 -32.47 -1.64
CA VAL A 86 7.32 -33.04 -2.84
C VAL A 86 5.82 -32.81 -2.82
N GLU A 87 5.30 -32.21 -3.87
CA GLU A 87 3.86 -32.02 -4.06
C GLU A 87 3.16 -33.36 -4.28
N LYS A 88 2.01 -33.53 -3.62
CA LYS A 88 1.17 -34.73 -3.70
C LYS A 88 -0.30 -34.34 -3.78
N PHE A 89 -1.08 -35.22 -4.38
CA PHE A 89 -2.53 -35.09 -4.49
C PHE A 89 -3.20 -36.35 -3.95
N THR A 90 -4.36 -36.19 -3.34
CA THR A 90 -5.23 -37.33 -3.04
C THR A 90 -5.85 -37.88 -4.32
N ASP A 91 -6.40 -39.09 -4.24
CA ASP A 91 -7.38 -39.54 -5.23
C ASP A 91 -8.56 -38.55 -5.27
N ALA A 92 -9.24 -38.50 -6.42
CA ALA A 92 -10.42 -37.66 -6.57
C ALA A 92 -11.56 -38.19 -5.68
N ASP A 93 -12.19 -37.27 -4.94
CA ASP A 93 -13.48 -37.56 -4.31
C ASP A 93 -14.49 -37.95 -5.41
N SER A 94 -15.48 -38.77 -5.06
CA SER A 94 -16.58 -39.09 -5.97
C SER A 94 -17.26 -37.81 -6.46
N THR A 95 -17.51 -37.72 -7.77
CA THR A 95 -18.20 -36.58 -8.39
C THR A 95 -19.47 -36.25 -7.60
N LYS A 96 -19.57 -35.00 -7.16
CA LYS A 96 -20.68 -34.55 -6.32
C LYS A 96 -21.53 -33.52 -7.06
N GLU A 97 -22.84 -33.68 -6.97
CA GLU A 97 -23.84 -32.75 -7.51
C GLU A 97 -24.19 -31.70 -6.46
N ASN A 98 -24.68 -30.53 -6.91
CA ASN A 98 -25.19 -29.46 -6.03
C ASN A 98 -24.16 -28.99 -4.99
N VAL A 99 -22.89 -28.93 -5.39
CA VAL A 99 -21.83 -28.49 -4.50
C VAL A 99 -22.00 -27.00 -4.19
N TYR A 100 -21.96 -26.69 -2.90
CA TYR A 100 -22.22 -25.38 -2.34
C TYR A 100 -20.98 -24.82 -1.62
N VAL A 101 -20.19 -25.68 -0.99
CA VAL A 101 -18.91 -25.33 -0.36
C VAL A 101 -17.86 -26.35 -0.75
N ILE A 102 -16.67 -25.90 -1.15
CA ILE A 102 -15.48 -26.74 -1.33
C ILE A 102 -14.42 -26.18 -0.42
N LYS A 103 -13.88 -27.01 0.47
CA LYS A 103 -12.91 -26.51 1.44
C LYS A 103 -11.94 -27.60 1.87
N GLY A 104 -10.70 -27.20 2.09
CA GLY A 104 -9.59 -28.00 2.59
C GLY A 104 -9.54 -28.05 4.11
N ASP A 105 -8.36 -28.30 4.68
CA ASP A 105 -8.09 -28.19 6.10
C ASP A 105 -6.69 -27.63 6.32
N ASN A 106 -6.15 -27.72 7.55
CA ASN A 106 -4.82 -27.21 7.88
C ASN A 106 -3.64 -27.94 7.18
N LYS A 107 -3.90 -29.02 6.43
CA LYS A 107 -2.89 -29.80 5.69
C LYS A 107 -3.17 -29.86 4.20
N TYR A 108 -4.43 -29.75 3.80
CA TYR A 108 -4.91 -30.06 2.46
C TYR A 108 -5.55 -28.83 1.82
N THR A 109 -5.06 -28.44 0.64
CA THR A 109 -5.69 -27.40 -0.20
C THR A 109 -6.57 -28.06 -1.26
N PRO A 110 -7.84 -27.67 -1.41
CA PRO A 110 -8.71 -28.28 -2.42
C PRO A 110 -8.39 -27.75 -3.81
N ILE A 111 -8.38 -28.64 -4.80
CA ILE A 111 -8.39 -28.32 -6.22
C ILE A 111 -9.65 -28.96 -6.79
N ALA A 112 -10.51 -28.14 -7.36
CA ALA A 112 -11.82 -28.54 -7.83
C ALA A 112 -11.97 -28.27 -9.32
N LYS A 113 -12.52 -29.25 -10.03
CA LYS A 113 -12.99 -29.11 -11.40
C LYS A 113 -14.50 -28.96 -11.39
N LEU A 114 -14.99 -27.77 -11.74
CA LEU A 114 -16.41 -27.43 -11.71
C LEU A 114 -16.98 -27.50 -13.11
N TYR A 115 -17.91 -28.43 -13.33
CA TYR A 115 -18.50 -28.65 -14.63
C TYR A 115 -19.64 -27.67 -14.91
N LYS A 116 -19.72 -27.24 -16.16
CA LYS A 116 -20.84 -26.48 -16.71
C LYS A 116 -22.11 -27.30 -16.56
N GLY A 117 -22.99 -26.85 -15.67
CA GLY A 117 -24.35 -27.37 -15.59
C GLY A 117 -25.22 -26.87 -16.76
N SER A 118 -26.54 -26.92 -16.60
CA SER A 118 -27.46 -26.21 -17.52
C SER A 118 -27.33 -24.68 -17.44
N ASN A 119 -26.46 -24.17 -16.57
CA ASN A 119 -26.16 -22.76 -16.39
C ASN A 119 -24.85 -22.35 -17.05
N SER A 120 -24.84 -21.10 -17.53
CA SER A 120 -23.62 -20.39 -17.88
C SER A 120 -23.00 -19.63 -16.71
N GLN A 121 -23.72 -19.31 -15.62
CA GLN A 121 -23.24 -18.39 -14.58
C GLN A 121 -22.94 -19.06 -13.23
N LEU A 122 -21.77 -18.73 -12.68
CA LEU A 122 -21.31 -19.09 -11.33
C LEU A 122 -20.85 -17.85 -10.57
N VAL A 123 -21.08 -17.84 -9.26
CA VAL A 123 -20.43 -16.92 -8.33
C VAL A 123 -19.60 -17.75 -7.36
N LEU A 124 -18.31 -17.46 -7.33
CA LEU A 124 -17.33 -18.14 -6.49
C LEU A 124 -16.82 -17.12 -5.47
N THR A 125 -16.97 -17.41 -4.18
CA THR A 125 -16.42 -16.56 -3.12
C THR A 125 -15.41 -17.36 -2.32
N ASN A 126 -14.16 -16.90 -2.25
CA ASN A 126 -13.15 -17.47 -1.36
C ASN A 126 -13.67 -17.47 0.09
N ILE A 127 -13.26 -18.44 0.89
CA ILE A 127 -13.47 -18.41 2.33
C ILE A 127 -12.20 -18.85 3.06
N PRO A 128 -11.95 -18.36 4.29
CA PRO A 128 -10.88 -18.91 5.11
C PRO A 128 -11.20 -20.36 5.50
N ALA A 129 -10.19 -21.21 5.60
CA ALA A 129 -10.36 -22.59 6.05
C ALA A 129 -10.90 -22.65 7.49
N SER A 130 -11.87 -23.54 7.73
CA SER A 130 -12.27 -23.95 9.08
C SER A 130 -11.65 -25.28 9.45
N TYR A 131 -11.10 -25.39 10.65
CA TYR A 131 -10.45 -26.60 11.14
C TYR A 131 -10.44 -26.67 12.67
N LYS A 132 -10.32 -27.89 13.20
CA LYS A 132 -10.15 -28.15 14.62
C LYS A 132 -8.96 -29.09 14.80
N VAL A 133 -8.00 -28.71 15.64
CA VAL A 133 -6.84 -29.53 15.99
C VAL A 133 -7.06 -30.03 17.42
N GLU A 134 -7.52 -31.28 17.56
CA GLU A 134 -7.94 -31.83 18.85
C GLU A 134 -6.82 -31.84 19.88
N GLU A 135 -5.60 -32.19 19.47
CA GLU A 135 -4.43 -32.29 20.35
C GLU A 135 -4.02 -30.96 21.00
N SER A 136 -4.18 -29.85 20.26
CA SER A 136 -3.82 -28.52 20.72
C SER A 136 -5.02 -27.68 21.16
N ASN A 137 -6.23 -28.26 21.12
CA ASN A 137 -7.49 -27.59 21.37
C ASN A 137 -7.62 -26.26 20.60
N ILE A 138 -7.08 -26.24 19.37
CA ILE A 138 -7.18 -25.10 18.46
C ILE A 138 -8.42 -25.29 17.60
N GLU A 139 -9.23 -24.25 17.47
CA GLU A 139 -10.44 -24.30 16.65
C GLU A 139 -10.59 -23.02 15.84
N VAL A 140 -10.46 -23.10 14.53
CA VAL A 140 -10.74 -21.99 13.63
C VAL A 140 -12.08 -22.24 12.97
N SER A 141 -13.05 -21.38 13.27
CA SER A 141 -14.39 -21.45 12.69
C SER A 141 -14.57 -20.32 11.69
N THR A 142 -15.04 -20.64 10.49
CA THR A 142 -15.43 -19.67 9.48
C THR A 142 -16.94 -19.64 9.38
N ILE A 143 -17.49 -18.44 9.36
CA ILE A 143 -18.91 -18.18 9.10
C ILE A 143 -18.98 -17.45 7.79
N PHE A 144 -19.82 -17.93 6.89
CA PHE A 144 -20.11 -17.27 5.64
C PHE A 144 -21.49 -16.64 5.71
N THR A 145 -21.64 -15.44 5.14
CA THR A 145 -22.95 -14.81 5.01
C THR A 145 -23.09 -13.93 3.77
N THR A 146 -24.30 -13.90 3.23
CA THR A 146 -24.73 -12.88 2.26
C THR A 146 -25.67 -11.83 2.85
N LEU A 147 -25.99 -11.95 4.14
CA LEU A 147 -26.91 -11.05 4.81
C LEU A 147 -26.23 -9.70 5.04
N THR A 148 -26.97 -8.62 4.79
CA THR A 148 -26.55 -7.26 5.13
C THR A 148 -26.66 -6.97 6.62
N SER A 149 -27.41 -7.77 7.37
CA SER A 149 -27.41 -7.70 8.83
C SER A 149 -27.75 -9.04 9.45
N PHE A 150 -27.10 -9.35 10.57
CA PHE A 150 -27.43 -10.50 11.40
C PHE A 150 -26.98 -10.28 12.85
N ASN A 151 -27.56 -11.05 13.75
CA ASN A 151 -27.26 -10.97 15.17
C ASN A 151 -27.10 -12.38 15.73
N VAL A 152 -25.85 -12.76 15.98
CA VAL A 152 -25.48 -14.11 16.40
C VAL A 152 -24.61 -14.01 17.63
N ASN A 153 -24.91 -14.84 18.63
CA ASN A 153 -24.06 -14.97 19.80
C ASN A 153 -22.96 -16.00 19.50
N PHE A 154 -21.71 -15.56 19.48
CA PHE A 154 -20.57 -16.46 19.41
C PHE A 154 -20.12 -16.82 20.82
N LYS A 155 -20.48 -18.03 21.24
CA LYS A 155 -19.92 -18.62 22.46
C LYS A 155 -18.49 -19.06 22.19
N TYR A 156 -17.57 -18.51 22.96
CA TYR A 156 -16.17 -18.83 22.85
C TYR A 156 -15.58 -19.03 24.25
N SER A 157 -14.91 -20.15 24.47
CA SER A 157 -14.10 -20.38 25.67
C SER A 157 -12.63 -20.26 25.32
N LYS A 158 -11.87 -19.35 25.97
CA LYS A 158 -10.41 -19.45 26.03
C LYS A 158 -10.04 -20.08 27.36
N THR A 159 -9.51 -21.29 27.34
CA THR A 159 -8.73 -21.82 28.47
C THR A 159 -7.25 -21.51 28.23
N ALA A 160 -6.40 -21.70 29.24
CA ALA A 160 -4.95 -21.58 29.08
C ALA A 160 -4.37 -22.46 27.94
N THR A 161 -5.10 -23.51 27.53
CA THR A 161 -4.66 -24.51 26.54
C THR A 161 -5.46 -24.48 25.23
N SER A 162 -6.48 -23.62 25.09
CA SER A 162 -7.32 -23.58 23.88
C SER A 162 -7.20 -22.24 23.14
N GLU A 163 -6.87 -22.29 21.85
CA GLU A 163 -6.91 -21.12 20.97
C GLU A 163 -7.98 -21.37 19.89
N LYS A 164 -9.19 -20.87 20.08
CA LYS A 164 -10.15 -20.76 18.99
C LYS A 164 -10.00 -19.42 18.24
N SER A 165 -10.56 -19.30 17.06
CA SER A 165 -10.67 -18.05 16.32
C SER A 165 -11.90 -18.11 15.43
N LEU A 166 -12.55 -16.97 15.26
CA LEU A 166 -13.65 -16.82 14.32
C LEU A 166 -13.16 -16.07 13.08
N TYR A 167 -13.60 -16.51 11.92
CA TYR A 167 -13.52 -15.79 10.66
C TYR A 167 -14.94 -15.53 10.17
N LEU A 168 -15.20 -14.31 9.72
CA LEU A 168 -16.44 -13.98 9.04
C LEU A 168 -16.09 -13.70 7.58
N ALA A 169 -16.72 -14.41 6.66
CA ALA A 169 -16.67 -14.18 5.23
C ALA A 169 -18.01 -13.61 4.81
N VAL A 170 -18.00 -12.48 4.11
CA VAL A 170 -19.22 -11.76 3.74
C VAL A 170 -19.26 -11.61 2.23
N CYS A 171 -20.39 -11.89 1.61
CA CYS A 171 -20.57 -11.72 0.17
C CYS A 171 -21.89 -11.00 -0.05
N THR A 172 -21.83 -9.68 -0.24
CA THR A 172 -23.02 -8.85 -0.40
C THR A 172 -23.07 -8.26 -1.80
N ALA A 173 -24.28 -8.21 -2.37
CA ALA A 173 -24.54 -7.49 -3.62
C ALA A 173 -24.65 -5.97 -3.44
N GLU A 174 -24.60 -5.47 -2.21
CA GLU A 174 -24.71 -4.05 -1.87
C GLU A 174 -23.33 -3.48 -1.51
N SER A 175 -23.05 -2.26 -2.00
CA SER A 175 -21.94 -1.45 -1.47
C SER A 175 -22.29 -1.00 -0.05
N VAL A 176 -21.37 -1.21 0.90
CA VAL A 176 -21.67 -1.12 2.33
C VAL A 176 -20.68 -0.24 3.10
N GLU A 177 -21.21 0.70 3.88
CA GLU A 177 -20.50 1.59 4.77
C GLU A 177 -20.18 0.83 6.04
N ARG A 178 -18.94 1.03 6.50
CA ARG A 178 -18.29 0.18 7.48
C ARG A 178 -18.89 0.45 8.87
N LYS A 179 -19.80 -0.41 9.36
CA LYS A 179 -20.19 -0.38 10.78
C LYS A 179 -20.24 -1.74 11.48
N VAL A 180 -19.06 -2.27 11.80
CA VAL A 180 -18.97 -3.41 12.74
C VAL A 180 -19.15 -2.90 14.17
N THR A 181 -20.38 -2.95 14.69
CA THR A 181 -20.66 -2.58 16.09
C THR A 181 -20.35 -3.75 17.01
N ARG A 182 -19.41 -3.56 17.95
CA ARG A 182 -19.03 -4.58 18.93
C ARG A 182 -19.55 -4.19 20.31
N ASN A 183 -20.29 -5.10 20.94
CA ASN A 183 -20.76 -4.88 22.31
C ASN A 183 -19.72 -5.30 23.37
N ASN A 184 -18.57 -5.86 22.98
CA ASN A 184 -17.54 -6.31 23.91
C ASN A 184 -16.16 -5.68 23.62
N LYS A 185 -15.77 -4.73 24.47
CA LYS A 185 -14.46 -4.05 24.42
C LYS A 185 -13.25 -4.98 24.58
N LYS A 186 -13.45 -6.22 25.05
CA LYS A 186 -12.37 -7.20 25.28
C LYS A 186 -12.05 -8.08 24.07
N ALA A 187 -12.89 -8.09 23.04
CA ALA A 187 -12.57 -8.75 21.78
C ALA A 187 -11.74 -7.81 20.92
N LEU A 188 -10.46 -8.15 20.73
CA LEU A 188 -9.75 -7.65 19.56
C LEU A 188 -10.49 -8.16 18.34
N ALA A 189 -10.72 -7.32 17.35
CA ALA A 189 -11.16 -7.81 16.07
C ALA A 189 -10.52 -6.94 15.01
N TYR A 190 -9.83 -7.63 14.12
CA TYR A 190 -9.18 -7.06 12.98
C TYR A 190 -10.22 -7.01 11.86
N SER A 191 -10.14 -6.01 11.01
CA SER A 191 -10.91 -5.97 9.76
C SER A 191 -9.87 -5.82 8.69
N TYR A 192 -9.73 -6.83 7.84
CA TYR A 192 -8.83 -6.77 6.71
C TYR A 192 -9.62 -6.29 5.50
N TYR A 193 -9.09 -5.28 4.80
CA TYR A 193 -9.71 -4.72 3.61
C TYR A 193 -8.90 -5.08 2.38
N LEU A 194 -9.60 -5.30 1.27
CA LEU A 194 -9.03 -5.43 -0.06
C LEU A 194 -9.38 -4.17 -0.84
N ASP A 195 -8.39 -3.34 -1.14
CA ASP A 195 -8.42 -2.54 -2.36
C ASP A 195 -7.84 -3.44 -3.44
N MET A 196 -8.66 -3.86 -4.41
CA MET A 196 -8.14 -4.37 -5.66
C MET A 196 -8.66 -3.51 -6.80
N GLU A 197 -7.86 -2.51 -7.15
CA GLU A 197 -7.88 -1.85 -8.46
C GLU A 197 -7.16 -2.74 -9.50
N THR A 198 -7.53 -4.01 -9.66
CA THR A 198 -7.10 -4.72 -10.86
C THR A 198 -8.15 -4.49 -11.93
N GLU A 199 -7.78 -3.78 -13.00
CA GLU A 199 -8.68 -3.39 -14.11
C GLU A 199 -9.46 -4.57 -14.70
N ASP A 200 -8.96 -5.80 -14.54
CA ASP A 200 -9.55 -7.02 -15.07
C ASP A 200 -10.54 -7.73 -14.11
N TYR A 201 -10.59 -7.35 -12.83
CA TYR A 201 -11.42 -8.04 -11.84
C TYR A 201 -12.15 -7.04 -10.96
N GLN A 202 -13.44 -6.82 -11.23
CA GLN A 202 -14.30 -6.11 -10.28
C GLN A 202 -14.73 -7.09 -9.18
N PRO A 203 -14.16 -7.03 -7.96
CA PRO A 203 -14.61 -7.89 -6.87
C PRO A 203 -16.08 -7.56 -6.56
N ALA A 204 -16.92 -8.58 -6.57
CA ALA A 204 -18.36 -8.42 -6.36
C ALA A 204 -18.76 -8.49 -4.86
N GLY A 205 -17.85 -8.27 -3.92
CA GLY A 205 -18.16 -8.45 -2.49
C GLY A 205 -17.13 -7.88 -1.52
N PHE A 206 -17.57 -7.67 -0.28
CA PHE A 206 -16.78 -7.12 0.83
C PHE A 206 -16.46 -8.19 1.85
N ASN A 207 -15.19 -8.28 2.27
CA ASN A 207 -14.75 -9.34 3.16
C ASN A 207 -14.21 -8.80 4.47
N ILE A 208 -14.69 -9.35 5.59
CA ILE A 208 -14.41 -8.83 6.93
C ILE A 208 -14.03 -9.99 7.83
N ALA A 209 -12.75 -10.33 7.88
CA ALA A 209 -12.28 -11.36 8.79
C ALA A 209 -12.03 -10.81 10.19
N ILE A 210 -12.89 -11.21 11.13
CA ILE A 210 -12.91 -10.72 12.52
C ILE A 210 -12.22 -11.71 13.43
N LYS A 211 -10.90 -11.59 13.57
CA LYS A 211 -10.16 -12.43 14.51
C LYS A 211 -10.38 -11.95 15.95
N THR A 212 -11.10 -12.72 16.74
CA THR A 212 -11.23 -12.51 18.19
C THR A 212 -10.11 -13.19 18.96
N ALA A 213 -9.50 -12.47 19.90
CA ALA A 213 -8.58 -13.02 20.90
C ALA A 213 -9.11 -12.67 22.28
N ALA A 214 -9.20 -13.65 23.20
CA ALA A 214 -9.61 -13.32 24.56
C ALA A 214 -8.52 -12.49 25.25
N ALA A 215 -8.96 -11.52 26.04
CA ALA A 215 -8.08 -10.66 26.83
C ALA A 215 -7.12 -11.51 27.69
N PRO A 216 -5.88 -11.05 27.92
CA PRO A 216 -4.84 -11.81 28.62
C PRO A 216 -5.08 -12.03 30.13
N SER A 217 -6.33 -12.10 30.61
CA SER A 217 -6.61 -12.34 32.04
C SER A 217 -6.45 -13.81 32.42
N ASN A 218 -5.69 -14.07 33.49
CA ASN A 218 -5.27 -15.39 34.00
C ASN A 218 -6.37 -16.28 34.60
N ASN A 219 -7.67 -16.00 34.36
CA ASN A 219 -8.75 -16.78 34.96
C ASN A 219 -9.55 -17.52 33.86
N ASP A 220 -9.69 -18.84 34.00
CA ASP A 220 -10.35 -19.80 33.09
C ASP A 220 -11.87 -19.60 32.94
N VAL A 221 -12.31 -18.39 32.59
CA VAL A 221 -13.74 -18.10 32.42
C VAL A 221 -14.09 -18.09 30.93
N GLU A 222 -14.95 -19.04 30.53
CA GLU A 222 -15.63 -19.01 29.24
C GLU A 222 -16.25 -17.64 29.01
N THR A 223 -15.93 -17.00 27.88
CA THR A 223 -16.37 -15.64 27.59
C THR A 223 -17.26 -15.65 26.36
N THR A 224 -18.57 -15.54 26.55
CA THR A 224 -19.49 -15.37 25.42
C THR A 224 -19.31 -13.97 24.80
N PHE A 225 -19.15 -13.92 23.48
CA PHE A 225 -19.12 -12.68 22.71
C PHE A 225 -20.40 -12.57 21.89
N ASN A 226 -21.22 -11.56 22.19
CA ASN A 226 -22.35 -11.24 21.34
C ASN A 226 -21.84 -10.43 20.16
N PHE A 227 -21.99 -10.98 18.95
CA PHE A 227 -21.52 -10.35 17.73
C PHE A 227 -22.71 -9.86 16.93
N GLN A 228 -22.75 -8.54 16.76
CA GLN A 228 -23.78 -7.87 15.99
C GLN A 228 -23.14 -7.35 14.72
N PHE A 229 -23.71 -7.75 13.60
CA PHE A 229 -23.25 -7.35 12.30
C PHE A 229 -24.34 -6.61 11.58
N LYS A 230 -24.02 -5.40 11.13
CA LYS A 230 -24.86 -4.63 10.24
C LYS A 230 -23.95 -3.96 9.23
N LEU A 231 -24.30 -4.13 7.98
CA LEU A 231 -23.78 -3.38 6.87
C LEU A 231 -24.79 -2.27 6.57
N ASP A 232 -24.33 -1.03 6.61
CA ASP A 232 -25.15 0.11 6.21
C ASP A 232 -24.98 0.27 4.69
N SER A 233 -26.02 0.16 3.87
CA SER A 233 -25.85 0.26 2.41
C SER A 233 -25.66 1.71 1.98
N ILE A 234 -24.69 2.00 1.11
CA ILE A 234 -24.31 3.40 0.83
C ILE A 234 -24.93 3.92 -0.47
N SER A 235 -24.96 3.12 -1.55
CA SER A 235 -25.17 3.78 -2.85
C SER A 235 -25.44 2.90 -4.07
N PHE A 236 -25.06 1.63 -4.11
CA PHE A 236 -25.30 0.80 -5.30
C PHE A 236 -25.49 -0.69 -4.98
N THR A 237 -26.39 -1.31 -5.71
CA THR A 237 -26.65 -2.76 -5.68
C THR A 237 -26.22 -3.34 -7.01
N PHE A 238 -25.43 -4.41 -7.03
CA PHE A 238 -25.15 -5.19 -8.22
C PHE A 238 -26.37 -6.06 -8.56
N PRO A 239 -27.24 -5.69 -9.52
CA PRO A 239 -28.54 -6.35 -9.68
C PRO A 239 -28.38 -7.81 -10.11
N TRP A 240 -27.36 -8.09 -10.93
CA TRP A 240 -27.03 -9.44 -11.38
C TRP A 240 -26.58 -10.32 -10.20
N LEU A 241 -25.82 -9.76 -9.26
CA LEU A 241 -25.33 -10.52 -8.11
C LEU A 241 -26.47 -10.80 -7.13
N LYS A 242 -27.34 -9.81 -6.90
CA LYS A 242 -28.55 -9.98 -6.10
C LYS A 242 -29.51 -11.05 -6.66
N ALA A 243 -29.51 -11.26 -7.97
CA ALA A 243 -30.30 -12.32 -8.61
C ALA A 243 -29.74 -13.73 -8.36
N ILE A 244 -28.44 -13.87 -8.11
CA ILE A 244 -27.76 -15.17 -7.95
C ILE A 244 -27.48 -15.48 -6.48
N LEU A 245 -27.17 -14.48 -5.64
CA LEU A 245 -26.87 -14.67 -4.23
C LEU A 245 -28.16 -14.88 -3.42
N PRO A 246 -28.40 -16.10 -2.87
CA PRO A 246 -29.47 -16.28 -1.90
C PRO A 246 -29.08 -15.62 -0.58
N GLU A 247 -30.06 -15.31 0.25
CA GLU A 247 -29.82 -15.03 1.66
C GLU A 247 -29.26 -16.28 2.34
N ALA A 248 -28.06 -16.15 2.93
CA ALA A 248 -27.34 -17.24 3.53
C ALA A 248 -26.57 -16.77 4.77
N LEU A 249 -26.56 -17.61 5.80
CA LEU A 249 -25.72 -17.49 6.99
C LEU A 249 -25.44 -18.90 7.49
N PHE A 250 -24.18 -19.32 7.44
CA PHE A 250 -23.79 -20.68 7.84
C PHE A 250 -22.35 -20.74 8.35
N ALA A 251 -22.07 -21.74 9.20
CA ALA A 251 -20.73 -22.12 9.58
C ALA A 251 -20.17 -23.10 8.55
N VAL A 252 -18.89 -22.96 8.23
CA VAL A 252 -18.17 -23.84 7.32
C VAL A 252 -17.70 -25.08 8.09
N PRO A 253 -17.90 -26.31 7.56
CA PRO A 253 -17.46 -27.54 8.21
C PRO A 253 -15.96 -27.58 8.54
N TYR A 254 -15.59 -28.26 9.64
CA TYR A 254 -14.17 -28.37 10.06
C TYR A 254 -13.36 -29.38 9.24
N ASN A 255 -13.99 -30.41 8.66
CA ASN A 255 -13.28 -31.46 7.90
C ASN A 255 -13.20 -31.11 6.43
N LYS A 256 -12.07 -31.33 5.74
CA LYS A 256 -12.01 -31.11 4.28
C LYS A 256 -13.13 -31.85 3.55
N GLY A 257 -13.66 -31.27 2.47
CA GLY A 257 -14.78 -31.85 1.74
C GLY A 257 -15.38 -30.91 0.69
N SER A 258 -16.18 -31.51 -0.20
CA SER A 258 -17.21 -30.81 -0.97
C SER A 258 -18.57 -31.04 -0.31
N TYR A 259 -19.33 -29.98 -0.09
CA TYR A 259 -20.56 -30.00 0.70
C TYR A 259 -21.74 -29.43 -0.09
N THR A 260 -22.87 -30.12 -0.04
CA THR A 260 -24.15 -29.59 -0.53
C THR A 260 -24.79 -28.66 0.50
N LYS A 261 -25.80 -27.90 0.09
CA LYS A 261 -26.56 -27.04 1.01
C LYS A 261 -27.19 -27.82 2.17
N ASP A 262 -27.68 -29.04 1.92
CA ASP A 262 -28.30 -29.87 2.95
C ASP A 262 -27.29 -30.38 3.98
N GLU A 263 -26.08 -30.74 3.53
CA GLU A 263 -24.99 -31.14 4.43
C GLU A 263 -24.50 -29.96 5.28
N ILE A 264 -24.44 -28.75 4.70
CA ILE A 264 -24.13 -27.53 5.45
C ILE A 264 -25.22 -27.25 6.50
N ASN A 265 -26.50 -27.38 6.14
CA ASN A 265 -27.61 -27.22 7.09
C ASN A 265 -27.55 -28.26 8.21
N ALA A 266 -27.26 -29.52 7.87
CA ALA A 266 -27.08 -30.59 8.85
C ALA A 266 -25.91 -30.27 9.80
N PHE A 267 -24.76 -29.84 9.28
CA PHE A 267 -23.62 -29.40 10.10
C PHE A 267 -24.00 -28.24 11.02
N ASN A 268 -24.64 -27.19 10.51
CA ASN A 268 -25.08 -26.04 11.30
C ASN A 268 -26.01 -26.42 12.46
N SER A 269 -26.85 -27.44 12.28
CA SER A 269 -27.72 -27.93 13.36
C SER A 269 -26.96 -28.60 14.51
N THR A 270 -25.72 -29.02 14.27
CA THR A 270 -24.84 -29.67 15.26
C THR A 270 -23.85 -28.74 15.93
N VAL A 271 -23.60 -27.55 15.35
CA VAL A 271 -22.64 -26.59 15.91
C VAL A 271 -23.34 -25.45 16.64
N ASN A 272 -22.97 -25.25 17.91
CA ASN A 272 -23.50 -24.16 18.74
C ASN A 272 -22.86 -22.79 18.44
N ILE A 273 -22.17 -22.64 17.31
CA ILE A 273 -21.55 -21.37 16.94
C ILE A 273 -22.58 -20.36 16.42
N LEU A 274 -23.72 -20.82 15.89
CA LEU A 274 -24.79 -19.97 15.38
C LEU A 274 -25.99 -19.94 16.33
N GLU A 275 -25.79 -19.56 17.59
CA GLU A 275 -26.92 -19.34 18.48
C GLU A 275 -27.58 -17.97 18.19
N PRO A 276 -28.90 -17.91 17.98
CA PRO A 276 -29.61 -16.66 17.77
C PRO A 276 -29.31 -15.66 18.89
N GLY A 277 -28.88 -14.46 18.51
CA GLY A 277 -28.74 -13.34 19.43
C GLY A 277 -30.08 -12.73 19.84
N SER A 278 -30.14 -12.05 20.99
CA SER A 278 -31.27 -11.17 21.30
C SER A 278 -31.36 -10.08 20.23
N SER A 279 -32.54 -9.82 19.66
CA SER A 279 -32.76 -8.82 18.61
C SER A 279 -32.10 -7.47 18.93
N PHE A 280 -31.65 -6.80 17.86
CA PHE A 280 -30.94 -5.53 17.94
C PHE A 280 -31.84 -4.48 18.62
N SER A 281 -31.49 -4.06 19.84
CA SER A 281 -32.32 -3.15 20.67
C SER A 281 -31.59 -1.91 21.16
N GLY A 282 -30.30 -1.75 20.84
CA GLY A 282 -29.53 -0.53 21.11
C GLY A 282 -29.26 0.23 19.81
N ASN A 283 -29.17 1.55 19.85
CA ASN A 283 -28.50 2.27 18.78
C ASN A 283 -27.11 1.65 18.61
N THR A 284 -26.71 1.36 17.36
CA THR A 284 -25.31 1.01 17.09
C THR A 284 -24.50 2.11 17.76
N GLY A 285 -23.62 1.76 18.70
CA GLY A 285 -22.81 2.77 19.38
C GLY A 285 -22.27 3.73 18.33
N SER A 286 -22.26 5.04 18.61
CA SER A 286 -21.64 6.02 17.72
C SER A 286 -20.17 5.63 17.60
N VAL A 287 -19.86 4.76 16.65
CA VAL A 287 -18.54 4.64 16.08
C VAL A 287 -18.29 6.05 15.59
N GLU A 288 -17.23 6.70 16.07
CA GLU A 288 -16.76 7.93 15.44
C GLU A 288 -16.55 7.55 13.97
N GLU A 289 -17.50 7.94 13.13
CA GLU A 289 -17.44 7.69 11.70
C GLU A 289 -16.12 8.28 11.22
N MET A 290 -15.29 7.42 10.63
CA MET A 290 -14.18 7.90 9.84
C MET A 290 -14.82 8.66 8.68
N ASN A 291 -14.77 10.00 8.69
CA ASN A 291 -15.41 10.80 7.65
C ASN A 291 -14.79 10.57 6.26
N CYS A 292 -13.64 9.88 6.19
CA CYS A 292 -13.00 9.49 4.95
C CYS A 292 -13.67 8.25 4.34
N SER A 293 -14.69 8.50 3.51
CA SER A 293 -15.21 7.50 2.57
C SER A 293 -14.19 7.25 1.44
N SER A 294 -14.18 6.04 0.86
CA SER A 294 -13.28 5.72 -0.27
C SER A 294 -13.54 6.58 -1.51
N TYR A 295 -14.74 7.14 -1.66
CA TYR A 295 -15.12 7.93 -2.84
C TYR A 295 -14.62 9.38 -2.80
N ASP A 296 -14.41 9.93 -1.61
CA ASP A 296 -13.91 11.31 -1.41
C ASP A 296 -12.41 11.37 -1.08
N THR A 297 -11.75 10.20 -1.10
CA THR A 297 -10.35 10.04 -0.74
C THR A 297 -9.47 10.15 -1.97
N ILE A 298 -8.47 11.03 -1.90
CA ILE A 298 -7.46 11.15 -2.94
C ILE A 298 -6.29 10.23 -2.58
N TYR A 299 -6.02 9.26 -3.45
CA TYR A 299 -4.91 8.33 -3.28
C TYR A 299 -3.66 8.90 -3.95
N SER A 300 -2.59 9.05 -3.17
CA SER A 300 -1.24 9.24 -3.69
C SER A 300 -0.79 7.90 -4.27
N LYS A 301 -0.88 7.75 -5.58
CA LYS A 301 -0.11 6.74 -6.28
C LYS A 301 1.27 7.36 -6.51
N THR A 302 2.30 6.89 -5.81
CA THR A 302 3.71 7.28 -6.05
C THR A 302 4.43 6.16 -6.79
N ILE A 303 5.58 6.45 -7.40
CA ILE A 303 6.41 5.47 -8.16
C ILE A 303 6.88 4.29 -7.27
N ASN A 304 6.00 3.33 -6.96
CA ASN A 304 6.18 1.88 -6.63
C ASN A 304 4.94 1.35 -5.89
N LYS A 305 4.32 0.23 -6.28
CA LYS A 305 4.83 -1.14 -6.02
C LYS A 305 4.52 -2.15 -7.14
N TYR A 306 3.77 -1.73 -8.16
CA TYR A 306 3.33 -2.57 -9.29
C TYR A 306 3.18 -1.72 -10.56
N SER A 307 4.32 -1.41 -11.20
CA SER A 307 4.47 -0.97 -12.60
C SER A 307 3.25 -0.35 -13.31
N LEU A 308 2.97 0.91 -13.01
CA LEU A 308 2.56 1.97 -13.95
C LEU A 308 3.02 3.25 -13.26
N VAL A 309 3.89 4.04 -13.90
CA VAL A 309 4.39 5.27 -13.28
C VAL A 309 3.18 6.17 -13.01
N PRO A 310 2.82 6.44 -11.75
CA PRO A 310 1.63 7.22 -11.49
C PRO A 310 1.83 8.65 -11.94
N GLU A 311 0.75 9.26 -12.42
CA GLU A 311 0.76 10.66 -12.85
C GLU A 311 1.09 11.51 -11.62
N ALA A 312 2.26 12.15 -11.61
CA ALA A 312 2.61 13.13 -10.59
C ALA A 312 1.45 14.11 -10.46
N ALA A 313 1.11 14.51 -9.24
CA ALA A 313 -0.08 15.32 -8.99
C ALA A 313 0.22 16.52 -8.10
N ASN A 314 -0.54 17.60 -8.28
CA ASN A 314 -0.54 18.75 -7.39
C ASN A 314 -1.98 18.94 -6.90
N HIS A 315 -2.23 18.65 -5.63
CA HIS A 315 -3.56 18.82 -5.07
C HIS A 315 -3.66 20.13 -4.29
N TYR A 316 -4.64 20.94 -4.66
CA TYR A 316 -4.94 22.20 -4.00
C TYR A 316 -6.37 22.17 -3.46
N PHE A 317 -6.51 22.40 -2.16
CA PHE A 317 -7.78 22.34 -1.45
C PHE A 317 -8.09 23.68 -0.83
N THR A 318 -9.36 24.08 -0.89
CA THR A 318 -9.91 25.15 -0.04
C THR A 318 -10.91 24.49 0.90
N ILE A 319 -10.52 24.30 2.16
CA ILE A 319 -11.33 23.59 3.14
C ILE A 319 -12.01 24.62 4.06
N PRO A 320 -13.35 24.62 4.20
CA PRO A 320 -14.03 25.44 5.21
C PRO A 320 -13.89 24.82 6.61
N LYS A 321 -14.12 25.60 7.67
CA LYS A 321 -13.98 25.14 9.07
C LYS A 321 -14.73 23.85 9.42
N SER A 322 -15.91 23.66 8.85
CA SER A 322 -16.74 22.46 9.05
C SER A 322 -16.45 21.35 8.04
N GLY A 323 -15.61 21.60 7.05
CA GLY A 323 -15.23 20.66 6.01
C GLY A 323 -14.00 19.86 6.37
N HIS A 324 -13.70 18.87 5.53
CA HIS A 324 -12.48 18.08 5.60
C HIS A 324 -12.07 17.66 4.19
N GLN A 325 -10.83 17.20 4.05
CA GLN A 325 -10.35 16.52 2.83
C GLN A 325 -9.60 15.26 3.24
N CYS A 326 -9.90 14.15 2.58
CA CYS A 326 -9.27 12.86 2.84
C CYS A 326 -8.22 12.53 1.80
N LEU A 327 -7.06 12.07 2.25
CA LEU A 327 -5.94 11.62 1.44
C LEU A 327 -5.48 10.24 1.92
N VAL A 328 -4.92 9.43 1.03
CA VAL A 328 -4.21 8.20 1.38
C VAL A 328 -2.85 8.22 0.71
N GLY A 329 -1.77 8.03 1.48
CA GLY A 329 -0.40 7.94 0.95
C GLY A 329 0.54 9.02 1.48
N ASN A 330 1.57 9.34 0.71
CA ASN A 330 2.76 10.04 1.21
C ASN A 330 2.80 11.46 0.64
N PHE A 331 2.80 12.48 1.50
CA PHE A 331 2.64 13.86 1.06
C PHE A 331 3.56 14.84 1.79
N VAL A 332 3.94 15.89 1.07
CA VAL A 332 4.45 17.15 1.63
C VAL A 332 3.36 18.23 1.49
N PHE A 333 3.21 19.04 2.53
CA PHE A 333 2.13 20.01 2.66
C PHE A 333 2.65 21.44 2.75
N ALA A 334 1.87 22.36 2.16
CA ALA A 334 1.95 23.79 2.43
C ALA A 334 0.55 24.35 2.65
N SER A 335 0.41 25.39 3.47
CA SER A 335 -0.87 26.04 3.72
C SER A 335 -0.69 27.54 3.96
N ASP A 336 -1.70 28.32 3.59
CA ASP A 336 -1.80 29.75 3.94
C ASP A 336 -2.60 30.01 5.23
N GLY A 337 -3.10 28.96 5.88
CA GLY A 337 -3.89 29.03 7.11
C GLY A 337 -3.50 27.97 8.14
N GLU A 338 -4.17 28.01 9.30
CA GLU A 338 -4.00 26.98 10.32
C GLU A 338 -4.84 25.74 9.99
N PHE A 339 -4.16 24.60 9.90
CA PHE A 339 -4.79 23.30 9.68
C PHE A 339 -4.18 22.25 10.59
N TYR A 340 -4.85 21.11 10.69
CA TYR A 340 -4.32 19.91 11.30
C TYR A 340 -4.66 18.70 10.44
N ALA A 341 -3.84 17.66 10.59
CA ALA A 341 -4.07 16.36 9.97
C ALA A 341 -4.43 15.36 11.07
N ILE A 342 -5.46 14.56 10.85
CA ILE A 342 -5.75 13.36 11.63
C ILE A 342 -5.23 12.17 10.83
N ILE A 343 -4.29 11.42 11.39
CA ILE A 343 -3.87 10.16 10.81
C ILE A 343 -4.71 9.08 11.43
N HIS A 344 -5.55 8.48 10.61
CA HIS A 344 -6.39 7.40 11.04
C HIS A 344 -5.60 6.10 11.05
N ASN A 345 -5.69 5.39 12.17
CA ASN A 345 -5.10 4.08 12.23
C ASN A 345 -6.13 3.02 11.85
N ASN A 346 -5.90 2.34 10.73
CA ASN A 346 -6.77 1.24 10.28
C ASN A 346 -6.78 0.05 11.27
N SER A 347 -5.83 0.00 12.22
CA SER A 347 -5.90 -0.89 13.38
C SER A 347 -6.86 -0.33 14.44
N ALA A 348 -7.95 -1.05 14.71
CA ALA A 348 -8.97 -0.73 15.72
C ALA A 348 -8.45 -0.60 17.19
N ILE A 349 -7.14 -0.71 17.41
CA ILE A 349 -6.49 -0.76 18.73
C ILE A 349 -5.85 0.59 19.09
N THR A 350 -5.42 1.34 18.10
CA THR A 350 -4.66 2.58 18.26
C THR A 350 -5.53 3.76 17.92
N LYS A 351 -5.53 4.77 18.80
CA LYS A 351 -6.28 6.00 18.57
C LYS A 351 -5.70 6.76 17.38
N ASP A 352 -6.59 7.46 16.69
CA ASP A 352 -6.20 8.47 15.71
C ASP A 352 -5.24 9.48 16.33
N VAL A 353 -4.26 9.90 15.55
CA VAL A 353 -3.23 10.84 16.00
C VAL A 353 -3.40 12.16 15.26
N ILE A 354 -3.48 13.25 16.02
CA ILE A 354 -3.69 14.60 15.50
C ILE A 354 -2.36 15.35 15.45
N PHE A 355 -2.01 15.87 14.27
CA PHE A 355 -0.81 16.66 14.05
C PHE A 355 -1.18 18.07 13.59
N ASN A 356 -0.61 19.08 14.26
CA ASN A 356 -0.83 20.48 13.92
C ASN A 356 0.16 20.92 12.85
N GLN A 357 -0.33 21.42 11.71
CA GLN A 357 0.48 21.91 10.59
C GLN A 357 1.67 20.99 10.22
N PRO A 358 1.42 19.71 9.92
CA PRO A 358 2.49 18.85 9.43
C PRO A 358 3.04 19.41 8.13
N PHE A 359 4.36 19.38 7.97
CA PHE A 359 5.01 19.67 6.70
C PHE A 359 5.10 18.42 5.83
N TYR A 360 5.28 17.25 6.43
CA TYR A 360 5.25 15.97 5.72
C TYR A 360 4.51 14.90 6.54
N ILE A 361 3.92 13.96 5.82
CA ILE A 361 3.37 12.71 6.35
C ILE A 361 3.80 11.61 5.38
N THR A 362 4.68 10.69 5.83
CA THR A 362 5.21 9.59 5.02
C THR A 362 5.32 8.28 5.82
N ASP A 363 5.32 7.15 5.12
CA ASP A 363 5.53 5.76 5.59
C ASP A 363 5.17 5.49 7.06
N PHE A 364 3.86 5.43 7.34
CA PHE A 364 3.31 5.10 8.65
C PHE A 364 2.88 3.63 8.66
N ASN A 365 3.85 2.70 8.53
CA ASN A 365 3.60 1.27 8.28
C ASN A 365 2.72 1.03 7.04
N GLY A 366 3.05 1.69 5.92
CA GLY A 366 2.23 1.71 4.69
C GLY A 366 1.66 3.09 4.38
N ASP A 367 0.63 3.15 3.51
CA ASP A 367 0.00 4.39 3.07
C ASP A 367 -0.94 4.96 4.15
N PRO A 368 -0.58 6.08 4.81
CA PRO A 368 -1.41 6.62 5.88
C PRO A 368 -2.71 7.19 5.33
N ALA A 369 -3.83 6.91 6.01
CA ALA A 369 -5.11 7.59 5.78
C ALA A 369 -5.13 8.91 6.57
N ILE A 370 -5.24 10.02 5.84
CA ILE A 370 -5.05 11.38 6.35
C ILE A 370 -6.36 12.16 6.17
N GLU A 371 -6.95 12.67 7.25
CA GLU A 371 -8.04 13.65 7.21
C GLU A 371 -7.48 15.05 7.51
N LEU A 372 -7.57 15.96 6.55
CA LEU A 372 -7.18 17.36 6.69
C LEU A 372 -8.37 18.20 7.14
N LYS A 373 -8.17 19.03 8.17
CA LYS A 373 -9.18 19.97 8.69
C LYS A 373 -8.57 21.33 8.97
N CYS A 374 -9.35 22.40 8.74
CA CYS A 374 -8.94 23.75 9.08
C CYS A 374 -9.29 24.09 10.54
N LYS A 375 -8.42 24.88 11.18
CA LYS A 375 -8.74 25.52 12.46
C LYS A 375 -9.43 26.87 12.28
N SER A 376 -9.06 27.58 11.21
CA SER A 376 -9.66 28.85 10.79
C SER A 376 -10.99 28.65 10.06
N ASP A 377 -11.70 29.74 9.78
CA ASP A 377 -12.97 29.73 9.02
C ASP A 377 -12.84 29.05 7.65
N LYS A 378 -11.67 29.22 7.04
CA LYS A 378 -11.20 28.49 5.86
C LYS A 378 -9.67 28.45 5.85
N CYS A 379 -9.09 27.46 5.20
CA CYS A 379 -7.66 27.42 4.90
C CYS A 379 -7.44 26.80 3.52
N ASN A 380 -6.42 27.27 2.80
CA ASN A 380 -5.97 26.61 1.59
C ASN A 380 -4.82 25.67 1.94
N ILE A 381 -4.88 24.44 1.44
CA ILE A 381 -3.85 23.43 1.66
C ILE A 381 -3.42 22.90 0.31
N GLN A 382 -2.11 22.86 0.09
CA GLN A 382 -1.49 22.24 -1.05
C GLN A 382 -0.79 20.96 -0.58
N ALA A 383 -1.11 19.83 -1.20
CA ALA A 383 -0.51 18.53 -0.92
C ALA A 383 0.16 18.00 -2.18
N ILE A 384 1.46 17.72 -2.09
CA ILE A 384 2.26 17.16 -3.18
C ILE A 384 2.63 15.72 -2.79
N PRO A 385 2.21 14.70 -3.56
CA PRO A 385 2.68 13.34 -3.37
C PRO A 385 4.20 13.27 -3.43
N VAL A 386 4.80 12.44 -2.58
CA VAL A 386 6.25 12.23 -2.56
C VAL A 386 6.57 10.76 -2.46
N ILE A 387 7.68 10.35 -3.08
CA ILE A 387 8.20 8.99 -2.91
C ILE A 387 8.56 8.80 -1.43
N PRO A 388 7.98 7.83 -0.71
CA PRO A 388 8.27 7.65 0.70
C PRO A 388 9.74 7.27 0.92
N PRO A 389 10.39 7.80 1.97
CA PRO A 389 11.66 7.26 2.40
C PRO A 389 11.48 5.82 2.90
N HIS A 390 12.52 5.00 2.81
CA HIS A 390 12.49 3.62 3.28
C HIS A 390 13.84 3.22 3.86
N ASP A 391 13.84 2.64 5.05
CA ASP A 391 15.01 2.02 5.70
C ASP A 391 14.68 0.61 6.19
N ASP A 392 15.07 -0.39 5.41
CA ASP A 392 15.09 -1.79 5.84
C ASP A 392 16.55 -2.20 6.09
N ASN A 393 17.00 -1.97 7.33
CA ASN A 393 18.35 -2.31 7.78
C ASN A 393 18.68 -3.80 7.63
N GLU A 394 17.68 -4.69 7.74
CA GLU A 394 17.88 -6.14 7.60
C GLU A 394 18.19 -6.52 6.14
N LYS A 395 17.44 -5.94 5.19
CA LYS A 395 17.65 -6.14 3.75
C LYS A 395 18.63 -5.16 3.12
N LYS A 396 19.21 -4.26 3.91
CA LYS A 396 20.05 -3.14 3.46
C LYS A 396 19.43 -2.38 2.29
N ASN A 397 18.13 -2.13 2.37
CA ASN A 397 17.37 -1.40 1.37
C ASN A 397 17.08 0.01 1.90
N TYR A 398 17.71 1.01 1.29
CA TYR A 398 17.69 2.41 1.70
C TYR A 398 17.23 3.27 0.53
N ILE A 399 16.06 3.88 0.66
CA ILE A 399 15.53 4.84 -0.32
C ILE A 399 15.42 6.18 0.39
N ARG A 400 16.22 7.16 -0.05
CA ARG A 400 16.09 8.55 0.41
C ARG A 400 14.93 9.23 -0.29
N SER A 401 14.29 10.19 0.35
CA SER A 401 13.24 10.99 -0.27
C SER A 401 13.65 12.46 -0.31
N LEU A 402 13.85 12.99 -1.51
CA LEU A 402 14.26 14.36 -1.75
C LEU A 402 13.08 15.17 -2.29
N PHE A 403 12.86 16.35 -1.73
CA PHE A 403 11.82 17.28 -2.19
C PHE A 403 12.40 18.66 -2.46
N THR A 404 12.01 19.27 -3.58
CA THR A 404 12.47 20.63 -3.93
C THR A 404 11.41 21.46 -4.64
N THR A 405 11.40 22.77 -4.35
CA THR A 405 10.63 23.78 -5.09
C THR A 405 11.52 24.72 -5.93
N ARG A 406 12.84 24.59 -5.77
CA ARG A 406 13.82 25.46 -6.44
C ARG A 406 13.69 25.42 -7.95
N SER A 407 13.73 26.60 -8.55
CA SER A 407 13.67 26.79 -10.00
C SER A 407 14.89 26.25 -10.75
N SER A 408 16.06 26.24 -10.11
CA SER A 408 17.25 25.61 -10.63
C SER A 408 18.13 25.05 -9.52
N ILE A 409 18.50 23.78 -9.66
CA ILE A 409 19.44 23.10 -8.77
C ILE A 409 20.03 21.89 -9.49
N GLU A 410 21.29 21.59 -9.21
CA GLU A 410 21.93 20.33 -9.59
C GLU A 410 22.06 19.47 -8.32
N ILE A 411 21.46 18.28 -8.35
CA ILE A 411 21.42 17.36 -7.22
C ILE A 411 22.22 16.12 -7.61
N SER A 412 23.29 15.82 -6.88
CA SER A 412 24.04 14.57 -7.05
C SER A 412 23.83 13.65 -5.84
N SER A 413 23.38 12.41 -6.08
CA SER A 413 23.19 11.41 -5.03
C SER A 413 23.80 10.07 -5.44
N PRO A 414 24.51 9.37 -4.52
CA PRO A 414 25.00 8.02 -4.79
C PRO A 414 23.83 7.04 -4.95
N MET A 415 24.01 6.08 -5.85
CA MET A 415 23.12 4.95 -6.07
C MET A 415 23.97 3.68 -6.09
N LYS A 416 23.57 2.69 -5.28
CA LYS A 416 24.30 1.44 -5.14
C LYS A 416 23.33 0.27 -5.12
N ILE A 417 23.38 -0.58 -6.15
CA ILE A 417 22.58 -1.81 -6.21
C ILE A 417 23.54 -2.99 -6.30
N LEU A 418 23.55 -3.80 -5.25
CA LEU A 418 24.23 -5.08 -5.14
C LEU A 418 23.19 -6.17 -4.82
N LYS A 419 23.59 -7.43 -4.91
CA LYS A 419 22.75 -8.59 -4.57
C LYS A 419 22.02 -8.48 -3.23
N ASP A 420 22.71 -7.96 -2.21
CA ASP A 420 22.21 -7.87 -0.83
C ASP A 420 22.14 -6.42 -0.31
N GLU A 421 22.20 -5.41 -1.19
CA GLU A 421 22.18 -4.00 -0.80
C GLU A 421 21.56 -3.16 -1.91
N ASN A 422 20.55 -2.36 -1.56
CA ASN A 422 19.94 -1.40 -2.47
C ASN A 422 19.96 -0.02 -1.81
N ARG A 423 20.66 0.93 -2.41
CA ARG A 423 20.67 2.34 -2.01
C ARG A 423 20.26 3.18 -3.20
N GLY A 424 19.18 3.92 -3.03
CA GLY A 424 18.66 4.83 -4.04
C GLY A 424 18.04 6.07 -3.42
N PHE A 425 17.38 6.84 -4.25
CA PHE A 425 16.61 8.00 -3.81
C PHE A 425 15.40 8.21 -4.73
N GLY A 426 14.30 8.69 -4.17
CA GLY A 426 13.25 9.36 -4.90
C GLY A 426 13.47 10.86 -4.88
N LEU A 427 13.14 11.54 -5.97
CA LEU A 427 13.16 12.99 -6.08
C LEU A 427 11.79 13.47 -6.55
N THR A 428 11.16 14.33 -5.76
CA THR A 428 9.97 15.07 -6.15
C THR A 428 10.33 16.54 -6.35
N VAL A 429 10.07 17.04 -7.54
CA VAL A 429 10.28 18.43 -7.95
C VAL A 429 8.94 19.09 -8.14
N TYR A 430 8.74 20.24 -7.51
CA TYR A 430 7.55 21.06 -7.72
C TYR A 430 7.93 22.48 -8.16
N GLY A 431 7.11 23.11 -9.00
CA GLY A 431 7.25 24.51 -9.39
C GLY A 431 5.89 25.17 -9.63
N SER A 432 5.80 26.48 -9.38
CA SER A 432 4.67 27.29 -9.86
C SER A 432 4.62 27.40 -11.39
N LYS A 433 5.77 27.15 -12.03
CA LYS A 433 5.97 27.03 -13.49
C LYS A 433 6.52 25.66 -13.83
N ALA A 434 6.32 25.25 -15.08
CA ALA A 434 6.85 23.98 -15.56
C ALA A 434 8.37 23.89 -15.37
N ARG A 435 8.84 22.70 -15.00
CA ARG A 435 10.25 22.42 -14.80
C ARG A 435 10.73 21.49 -15.91
N LYS A 436 12.02 21.57 -16.19
CA LYS A 436 12.75 20.59 -16.98
C LYS A 436 13.73 19.90 -16.05
N VAL A 437 13.65 18.58 -15.99
CA VAL A 437 14.56 17.76 -15.20
C VAL A 437 15.36 16.85 -16.13
N GLU A 438 16.68 17.00 -16.09
CA GLU A 438 17.61 16.19 -16.87
C GLU A 438 18.40 15.27 -15.94
N TYR A 439 18.50 13.99 -16.30
CA TYR A 439 19.17 12.99 -15.48
C TYR A 439 20.41 12.45 -16.18
N SER A 440 21.45 12.17 -15.40
CA SER A 440 22.66 11.53 -15.89
C SER A 440 23.25 10.62 -14.82
N SER A 441 23.96 9.58 -15.25
CA SER A 441 24.72 8.70 -14.38
C SER A 441 26.20 8.83 -14.64
N SER A 442 27.01 8.91 -13.58
CA SER A 442 28.48 9.02 -13.69
C SER A 442 29.14 7.77 -14.29
N LYS A 443 28.51 6.60 -14.15
CA LYS A 443 28.98 5.29 -14.61
C LYS A 443 27.80 4.46 -15.09
N ASP A 444 28.04 3.56 -16.05
CA ASP A 444 27.03 2.65 -16.60
C ASP A 444 25.67 3.29 -16.94
N PRO A 445 25.63 4.45 -17.65
CA PRO A 445 24.38 5.14 -17.94
C PRO A 445 23.35 4.27 -18.67
N GLN A 446 23.81 3.32 -19.49
CA GLN A 446 22.96 2.37 -20.20
C GLN A 446 22.24 1.35 -19.30
N LYS A 447 22.72 1.16 -18.05
CA LYS A 447 22.11 0.23 -17.08
C LYS A 447 21.11 0.91 -16.14
N VAL A 448 21.18 2.23 -16.03
CA VAL A 448 20.28 3.01 -15.18
C VAL A 448 19.04 3.38 -15.99
N LEU A 449 17.87 2.95 -15.51
CA LEU A 449 16.58 3.36 -16.03
C LEU A 449 16.11 4.59 -15.26
N HIS A 450 15.79 5.65 -15.99
CA HIS A 450 15.35 6.91 -15.41
C HIS A 450 13.81 6.97 -15.37
N GLU A 451 13.21 6.23 -14.43
CA GLU A 451 11.75 6.26 -14.26
C GLU A 451 11.32 7.63 -13.74
N ASN A 452 10.41 8.27 -14.47
CA ASN A 452 9.89 9.57 -14.11
C ASN A 452 8.43 9.69 -14.51
N SER A 453 7.67 10.46 -13.73
CA SER A 453 6.37 10.98 -14.11
C SER A 453 6.36 12.49 -13.97
N GLN A 454 5.43 13.11 -14.69
CA GLN A 454 5.17 14.53 -14.56
C GLN A 454 3.69 14.81 -14.74
N THR A 455 3.19 15.88 -14.13
CA THR A 455 1.87 16.42 -14.45
C THR A 455 1.83 16.84 -15.94
N LYS A 456 0.64 16.87 -16.54
CA LYS A 456 0.45 17.37 -17.92
C LYS A 456 1.01 18.77 -18.16
N ASP A 457 1.05 19.60 -17.12
CA ASP A 457 1.61 20.95 -17.16
C ASP A 457 3.10 21.03 -16.78
N GLY A 458 3.75 19.89 -16.50
CA GLY A 458 5.17 19.79 -16.16
C GLY A 458 5.56 20.50 -14.86
N LYS A 459 4.61 20.80 -13.97
CA LYS A 459 4.88 21.51 -12.72
C LYS A 459 5.30 20.60 -11.57
N VAL A 460 4.88 19.34 -11.59
CA VAL A 460 5.37 18.32 -10.67
C VAL A 460 6.11 17.28 -11.48
N HIS A 461 7.31 16.91 -11.03
CA HIS A 461 8.04 15.74 -11.53
C HIS A 461 8.34 14.82 -10.36
N GLU A 462 8.07 13.55 -10.53
CA GLU A 462 8.61 12.50 -9.66
C GLU A 462 9.67 11.72 -10.44
N TYR A 463 10.73 11.35 -9.76
CA TYR A 463 11.85 10.65 -10.34
C TYR A 463 12.40 9.61 -9.39
N MET A 464 12.64 8.42 -9.93
CA MET A 464 13.30 7.33 -9.22
C MET A 464 14.23 6.59 -10.20
N PRO A 465 15.55 6.58 -10.00
CA PRO A 465 16.42 5.74 -10.78
C PRO A 465 16.21 4.27 -10.41
N THR A 466 15.99 3.43 -11.43
CA THR A 466 15.96 1.98 -11.30
C THR A 466 17.05 1.35 -12.18
N VAL A 467 17.16 0.03 -12.17
CA VAL A 467 18.21 -0.69 -12.89
C VAL A 467 17.58 -1.65 -13.88
N LYS A 468 18.07 -1.62 -15.11
CA LYS A 468 17.69 -2.60 -16.12
C LYS A 468 18.32 -3.95 -15.77
N VAL A 469 17.48 -4.92 -15.39
CA VAL A 469 17.90 -6.31 -15.18
C VAL A 469 17.89 -7.02 -16.54
N GLU A 470 19.07 -7.30 -17.11
CA GLU A 470 19.19 -8.14 -18.31
C GLU A 470 19.78 -9.51 -17.92
N GLY A 471 18.89 -10.51 -17.77
CA GLY A 471 19.25 -11.91 -17.48
C GLY A 471 19.61 -12.20 -16.00
N ASP A 472 19.98 -13.45 -15.72
CA ASP A 472 20.31 -13.96 -14.37
C ASP A 472 21.70 -13.53 -13.86
N GLY A 473 22.33 -12.52 -14.47
CA GLY A 473 23.64 -12.04 -14.08
C GLY A 473 23.60 -11.28 -12.76
N ASP A 474 24.66 -11.41 -11.94
CA ASP A 474 24.83 -10.59 -10.73
C ASP A 474 24.83 -9.10 -11.11
N ILE A 475 23.83 -8.36 -10.64
CA ILE A 475 23.73 -6.91 -10.84
C ILE A 475 24.58 -6.22 -9.77
N SER A 476 25.59 -5.49 -10.23
CA SER A 476 26.38 -4.59 -9.40
C SER A 476 26.47 -3.23 -10.08
N ILE A 477 25.86 -2.23 -9.45
CA ILE A 477 25.91 -0.83 -9.85
C ILE A 477 26.36 -0.01 -8.66
N ASP A 478 27.38 0.81 -8.89
CA ASP A 478 27.87 1.82 -7.94
C ASP A 478 28.18 3.09 -8.74
N THR A 479 27.22 4.02 -8.73
CA THR A 479 27.25 5.24 -9.54
C THR A 479 26.72 6.42 -8.74
N THR A 480 27.01 7.64 -9.20
CA THR A 480 26.33 8.85 -8.77
C THR A 480 25.34 9.27 -9.86
N ILE A 481 24.09 9.47 -9.47
CA ILE A 481 23.06 10.06 -10.33
C ILE A 481 23.04 11.55 -10.10
N THR A 482 23.03 12.31 -11.19
CA THR A 482 22.89 13.77 -11.17
C THR A 482 21.60 14.18 -11.86
N ALA A 483 20.73 14.88 -11.12
CA ALA A 483 19.51 15.50 -11.61
C ALA A 483 19.71 17.01 -11.74
N LYS A 484 19.52 17.57 -12.94
CA LYS A 484 19.59 19.01 -13.21
C LYS A 484 18.19 19.54 -13.42
N ILE A 485 17.78 20.45 -12.54
CA ILE A 485 16.48 21.10 -12.57
C ILE A 485 16.66 22.50 -13.15
N SER A 486 15.78 22.87 -14.07
CA SER A 486 15.71 24.20 -14.66
C SER A 486 14.26 24.59 -14.96
N GLU A 487 14.02 25.88 -15.16
CA GLU A 487 12.72 26.38 -15.64
C GLU A 487 12.51 26.06 -17.11
N ASP A 488 11.34 25.51 -17.43
CA ASP A 488 10.91 25.42 -18.82
C ASP A 488 10.29 26.76 -19.25
N LYS A 489 11.03 27.48 -20.09
CA LYS A 489 10.63 28.80 -20.62
C LYS A 489 9.41 28.72 -21.54
N SER A 490 8.98 27.54 -21.97
CA SER A 490 7.82 27.37 -22.84
C SER A 490 6.48 27.48 -22.10
N ALA A 491 6.47 27.35 -20.77
CA ALA A 491 5.24 27.41 -19.98
C ALA A 491 4.85 28.86 -19.64
N THR A 492 3.63 29.27 -20.04
CA THR A 492 3.13 30.64 -19.83
C THR A 492 2.20 30.80 -18.63
N GLU A 493 1.66 29.71 -18.08
CA GLU A 493 0.69 29.77 -17.00
C GLU A 493 1.32 29.49 -15.63
N GLU A 494 1.41 30.52 -14.81
CA GLU A 494 1.82 30.44 -13.42
C GLU A 494 0.66 29.94 -12.54
N GLN A 495 0.89 28.86 -11.80
CA GLN A 495 -0.07 28.34 -10.83
C GLN A 495 0.19 28.93 -9.45
N ILE A 496 -0.88 29.16 -8.69
CA ILE A 496 -0.80 29.53 -7.27
C ILE A 496 -0.02 28.46 -6.52
N SER A 497 1.05 28.87 -5.86
CA SER A 497 1.85 28.03 -4.98
C SER A 497 1.70 28.48 -3.54
N LEU A 498 1.47 27.53 -2.62
CA LEU A 498 1.51 27.80 -1.18
C LEU A 498 2.92 27.61 -0.60
N PHE A 499 3.85 27.04 -1.37
CA PHE A 499 5.26 26.99 -1.01
C PHE A 499 5.91 28.35 -1.29
N LYS A 500 6.04 29.18 -0.25
CA LYS A 500 6.53 30.57 -0.36
C LYS A 500 8.04 30.67 -0.60
N GLU A 501 8.78 29.60 -0.29
CA GLU A 501 10.23 29.58 -0.31
C GLU A 501 10.77 28.52 -1.26
N ASP A 502 11.95 28.79 -1.79
CA ASP A 502 12.76 27.90 -2.61
C ASP A 502 13.45 26.86 -1.71
N ILE A 503 12.74 25.76 -1.45
CA ILE A 503 13.16 24.73 -0.52
C ILE A 503 13.82 23.57 -1.25
N PHE A 504 14.84 22.99 -0.62
CA PHE A 504 15.43 21.70 -1.00
C PHE A 504 15.70 20.95 0.31
N VAL A 505 15.02 19.83 0.50
CA VAL A 505 15.04 19.07 1.75
C VAL A 505 15.14 17.58 1.48
N GLU A 506 15.70 16.84 2.44
CA GLU A 506 15.60 15.38 2.53
C GLU A 506 14.59 15.05 3.63
N LEU A 507 13.61 14.21 3.34
CA LEU A 507 12.66 13.74 4.35
C LEU A 507 13.32 12.66 5.24
N PRO A 508 12.98 12.60 6.53
CA PRO A 508 13.57 11.62 7.46
C PRO A 508 13.45 10.17 6.97
N ILE A 509 14.54 9.40 7.02
CA ILE A 509 14.60 8.06 6.41
C ILE A 509 13.61 7.04 7.00
N TYR A 510 13.19 7.26 8.25
CA TYR A 510 12.22 6.44 8.97
C TYR A 510 10.76 6.82 8.71
N GLY A 511 10.51 7.77 7.80
CA GLY A 511 9.18 8.29 7.53
C GLY A 511 8.59 9.06 8.71
N GLY A 512 7.29 8.89 8.93
CA GLY A 512 6.55 9.49 10.03
C GLY A 512 5.87 10.81 9.67
N VAL A 513 5.71 11.65 10.68
CA VAL A 513 5.10 12.98 10.55
C VAL A 513 6.03 13.99 11.21
N GLY A 514 6.25 15.10 10.54
CA GLY A 514 7.02 16.19 11.11
C GLY A 514 6.64 17.54 10.57
N ASN A 515 7.01 18.55 11.33
CA ASN A 515 6.90 19.94 10.92
C ASN A 515 8.13 20.36 10.10
N ARG A 516 8.14 21.61 9.65
CA ARG A 516 9.21 22.16 8.82
C ARG A 516 10.58 22.14 9.55
N GLU A 517 10.61 22.50 10.82
CA GLU A 517 11.83 22.55 11.64
C GLU A 517 12.50 21.17 11.74
N THR A 518 11.71 20.13 11.96
CA THR A 518 12.20 18.73 12.03
C THR A 518 12.87 18.32 10.73
N VAL A 519 12.27 18.66 9.59
CA VAL A 519 12.83 18.35 8.26
C VAL A 519 14.08 19.17 7.99
N ASP A 520 14.10 20.45 8.35
CA ASP A 520 15.27 21.30 8.15
C ASP A 520 16.46 20.82 9.00
N ASP A 521 16.22 20.38 10.23
CA ASP A 521 17.26 19.83 11.10
C ASP A 521 17.78 18.48 10.61
N TYR A 522 16.91 17.61 10.10
CA TYR A 522 17.32 16.39 9.43
C TYR A 522 18.14 16.69 8.17
N THR A 523 17.65 17.61 7.34
CA THR A 523 18.27 18.06 6.08
C THR A 523 19.68 18.65 6.30
N LYS A 524 19.92 19.41 7.38
CA LYS A 524 21.26 19.94 7.73
C LYS A 524 22.30 18.84 7.96
N ASN A 525 21.87 17.66 8.40
CA ASN A 525 22.75 16.52 8.67
C ASN A 525 22.89 15.57 7.46
N SER A 526 22.15 15.82 6.38
CA SER A 526 22.22 15.04 5.15
C SER A 526 23.53 15.28 4.39
N ASP A 527 24.20 14.21 4.01
CA ASP A 527 25.36 14.21 3.10
C ASP A 527 24.99 14.62 1.67
N VAL A 528 23.78 14.32 1.19
CA VAL A 528 23.31 14.73 -0.13
C VAL A 528 23.10 16.25 -0.17
N VAL A 529 22.53 16.83 0.87
CA VAL A 529 22.29 18.27 0.94
C VAL A 529 23.60 19.03 1.19
N ASN A 530 24.45 18.52 2.08
CA ASN A 530 25.75 19.13 2.38
C ASN A 530 26.74 19.05 1.22
N SER A 531 26.66 18.03 0.38
CA SER A 531 27.50 17.94 -0.82
C SER A 531 27.11 18.99 -1.87
N ASN A 532 25.81 19.31 -2.00
CA ASN A 532 25.29 20.34 -2.91
C ASN A 532 25.53 21.78 -2.43
N ASN A 533 25.73 22.01 -1.12
CA ASN A 533 26.05 23.33 -0.57
C ASN A 533 27.54 23.73 -0.71
N LYS A 534 28.39 22.85 -1.24
CA LYS A 534 29.76 23.24 -1.59
C LYS A 534 29.70 24.17 -2.81
N LEU A 535 30.37 25.34 -2.71
CA LEU A 535 30.44 26.35 -3.77
C LEU A 535 30.62 25.66 -5.12
N GLY A 536 29.61 25.78 -5.98
CA GLY A 536 29.63 25.14 -7.30
C GLY A 536 30.91 25.53 -8.03
N ALA A 537 31.43 24.64 -8.88
CA ALA A 537 32.70 24.85 -9.59
C ALA A 537 32.75 26.23 -10.29
N GLY A 538 31.61 26.76 -10.75
CA GLY A 538 31.50 28.11 -11.30
C GLY A 538 31.81 29.25 -10.31
N ALA A 539 31.39 29.14 -9.04
CA ALA A 539 31.76 30.11 -8.01
C ALA A 539 33.25 30.05 -7.68
N ILE A 540 33.84 28.84 -7.65
CA ILE A 540 35.29 28.67 -7.47
C ILE A 540 36.04 29.30 -8.64
N VAL A 541 35.65 29.02 -9.89
CA VAL A 541 36.25 29.63 -11.09
C VAL A 541 36.07 31.14 -11.10
N GLY A 542 34.89 31.65 -10.72
CA GLY A 542 34.63 33.08 -10.60
C GLY A 542 35.51 33.77 -9.56
N ILE A 543 35.71 33.15 -8.39
CA ILE A 543 36.62 33.65 -7.35
C ILE A 543 38.05 33.67 -7.86
N VAL A 544 38.51 32.62 -8.56
CA VAL A 544 39.88 32.55 -9.10
C VAL A 544 40.11 33.65 -10.15
N ILE A 545 39.17 33.84 -11.09
CA ILE A 545 39.26 34.90 -12.12
C ILE A 545 39.23 36.28 -11.45
N GLY A 546 38.34 36.49 -10.48
CA GLY A 546 38.25 37.73 -9.72
C GLY A 546 39.55 38.08 -8.99
N VAL A 547 40.19 37.10 -8.35
CA VAL A 547 41.48 37.28 -7.66
C VAL A 547 42.59 37.61 -8.66
N LEU A 548 42.66 36.93 -9.81
CA LEU A 548 43.67 37.22 -10.85
C LEU A 548 43.52 38.64 -11.43
N ALA A 549 42.28 39.08 -11.70
CA ALA A 549 42.02 40.43 -12.17
C ALA A 549 42.39 41.48 -11.11
N PHE A 550 42.07 41.22 -9.84
CA PHE A 550 42.45 42.10 -8.74
C PHE A 550 43.99 42.23 -8.60
N ILE A 551 44.72 41.12 -8.66
CA ILE A 551 46.20 41.14 -8.63
C ILE A 551 46.76 41.96 -9.80
N ALA A 552 46.22 41.79 -11.02
CA ALA A 552 46.65 42.56 -12.17
C ALA A 552 46.41 44.07 -11.99
N ILE A 553 45.27 44.47 -11.42
CA ILE A 553 44.97 45.86 -11.07
C ILE A 553 45.95 46.40 -10.03
N VAL A 554 46.27 45.62 -8.99
CA VAL A 554 47.23 46.03 -7.96
C VAL A 554 48.63 46.20 -8.56
N ILE A 555 49.09 45.29 -9.42
CA ILE A 555 50.38 45.44 -10.12
C ILE A 555 50.38 46.69 -11.01
N PHE A 556 49.29 46.92 -11.75
CA PHE A 556 49.14 48.12 -12.58
C PHE A 556 49.15 49.40 -11.75
N LEU A 557 48.46 49.44 -10.61
CA LEU A 557 48.44 50.59 -9.71
C LEU A 557 49.82 50.81 -9.06
N VAL A 558 50.48 49.76 -8.58
CA VAL A 558 51.84 49.86 -8.03
C VAL A 558 52.80 50.36 -9.10
N TRP A 559 52.74 49.81 -10.31
CA TRP A 559 53.55 50.28 -11.43
C TRP A 559 53.25 51.76 -11.76
N PHE A 560 51.97 52.12 -11.86
CA PHE A 560 51.53 53.48 -12.16
C PHE A 560 51.97 54.48 -11.08
N PHE A 561 51.81 54.17 -9.79
CA PHE A 561 52.20 55.06 -8.70
C PHE A 561 53.72 55.13 -8.49
N VAL A 562 54.46 54.03 -8.66
CA VAL A 562 55.92 54.02 -8.48
C VAL A 562 56.65 54.67 -9.64
N PHE A 563 56.20 54.47 -10.89
CA PHE A 563 56.86 55.09 -12.05
C PHE A 563 56.41 56.53 -12.33
N ARG A 564 55.18 56.92 -12.00
CA ARG A 564 54.71 58.31 -12.21
C ARG A 564 55.38 59.31 -11.26
N ASN A 565 55.91 58.87 -10.11
CA ASN A 565 56.65 59.74 -9.19
C ASN A 565 58.13 59.96 -9.57
N LYS A 566 58.62 59.42 -10.70
CA LYS A 566 60.01 59.64 -11.16
C LYS A 566 60.19 60.65 -12.30
N SER A 567 59.13 61.29 -12.80
CA SER A 567 59.24 62.24 -13.93
C SER A 567 59.18 63.73 -13.54
N GLY A 568 59.41 64.09 -12.27
CA GLY A 568 59.37 65.47 -11.79
C GLY A 568 60.67 65.94 -11.17
N ASN A 569 61.79 65.88 -11.91
CA ASN A 569 62.99 66.68 -11.64
C ASN A 569 63.78 66.83 -12.94
N GLN A 570 63.34 67.79 -13.75
CA GLN A 570 64.08 68.30 -14.90
C GLN A 570 64.41 69.76 -14.58
N ASP A 571 65.43 69.96 -13.73
CA ASP A 571 65.97 71.29 -13.46
C ASP A 571 66.87 71.73 -14.62
N SER A 572 66.72 73.02 -14.92
CA SER A 572 67.14 73.70 -16.13
C SER A 572 68.47 74.43 -15.95
N GLY A 573 69.24 74.52 -17.05
CA GLY A 573 70.23 75.59 -17.29
C GLY A 573 71.62 75.37 -16.68
N SER A 574 72.68 76.05 -17.11
CA SER A 574 72.93 77.01 -18.18
C SER A 574 74.40 77.42 -18.05
N GLY A 575 75.21 77.39 -19.12
CA GLY A 575 76.50 78.11 -19.26
C GLY A 575 77.60 77.69 -18.27
N GLU A 576 78.87 78.08 -18.36
CA GLU A 576 79.66 78.86 -19.31
C GLU A 576 81.13 78.71 -18.84
N LYS A 577 82.06 78.57 -19.81
CA LYS A 577 83.53 78.86 -19.79
C LYS A 577 84.40 78.51 -18.58
N ALA A 578 85.46 77.73 -18.82
CA ALA A 578 86.84 78.24 -19.00
C ALA A 578 87.73 77.13 -19.58
#